data_AF-A0A1G1TIN6-F1
#
_entry.id   AF-A0A1G1TIN6-F1
#
_cell.length_a   1.000
_cell.length_b   1.000
_cell.length_c   1.000
_cell.angle_alpha   90.00
_cell.angle_beta   90.00
_cell.angle_gamma   90.00
#
_symmetry.space_group_name_H-M   'P 1'
#
loop_
_entity.id
_entity.type
_entity.pdbx_description
1 polymer ?
#
loop_
_entity_poly.entity_id
_entity_poly.type
_entity_poly.pdbx_seq_one_letter_code
_entity_poly.pdbx_strand_id
1 'polypeptide(L)'
;MNRRCRPWLLAGALAIAGALPACQRPEEPLRPADLVPRPQLVGALIDLHLLEARVENAALKPDSARALFLSQQKNVFRTHRMTDSSFQHSVRYYGVHGKDLDEIYVVVVDSLEHRVKRLDPTNPRFGPSIGHTN
;
A
#
# COMPACT_ATOMS: atom_id res chain seq x y z
N MET A 1 22.55 14.59 17.13
CA MET A 1 21.94 14.23 18.44
C MET A 1 22.63 12.97 18.93
N ASN A 2 23.68 13.16 19.75
CA ASN A 2 24.66 12.14 20.08
C ASN A 2 24.17 11.29 21.25
N ARG A 3 24.04 9.97 21.07
CA ARG A 3 23.73 9.06 22.18
C ARG A 3 24.90 8.09 22.37
N ARG A 4 25.71 8.36 23.39
CA ARG A 4 26.77 7.49 23.88
C ARG A 4 26.15 6.45 24.80
N CYS A 5 26.21 5.17 24.43
CA CYS A 5 25.97 4.08 25.37
C CYS A 5 27.19 4.00 26.32
N ARG A 6 27.02 4.39 27.60
CA ARG A 6 28.00 4.11 28.66
C ARG A 6 27.49 2.91 29.47
N PRO A 7 28.18 1.77 29.47
CA PRO A 7 27.93 0.74 30.47
C PRO A 7 28.71 1.15 31.72
N TRP A 8 28.00 1.48 32.79
CA TRP A 8 28.64 1.62 34.09
C TRP A 8 28.69 0.25 34.75
N LEU A 9 29.92 -0.21 34.95
CA LEU A 9 30.30 -1.39 35.71
C LEU A 9 29.74 -1.31 37.12
N LEU A 10 28.91 -2.26 37.53
CA LEU A 10 28.85 -2.72 38.91
C LEU A 10 28.75 -4.25 38.93
N ALA A 11 29.72 -4.82 39.61
CA ALA A 11 29.98 -6.24 39.77
C ALA A 11 28.91 -6.90 40.65
N GLY A 12 28.54 -8.14 40.31
CA GLY A 12 27.66 -8.99 41.11
C GLY A 12 27.37 -10.28 40.37
N ALA A 13 27.70 -11.40 41.00
CA ALA A 13 27.74 -12.73 40.42
C ALA A 13 26.38 -13.31 39.96
N LEU A 14 26.49 -14.33 39.08
CA LEU A 14 25.56 -15.46 38.91
C LEU A 14 24.25 -15.24 38.11
N ALA A 15 24.27 -15.58 36.82
CA ALA A 15 23.23 -16.37 36.13
C ALA A 15 23.59 -16.56 34.65
N ILE A 16 23.73 -17.81 34.22
CA ILE A 16 23.77 -18.19 32.80
C ILE A 16 22.32 -18.12 32.28
N ALA A 17 22.01 -17.09 31.50
CA ALA A 17 20.87 -17.08 30.58
C ALA A 17 21.24 -16.15 29.41
N GLY A 18 21.26 -16.70 28.20
CA GLY A 18 21.73 -16.02 27.00
C GLY A 18 20.98 -14.71 26.74
N ALA A 19 21.66 -13.59 26.98
CA ALA A 19 21.25 -12.29 26.48
C ALA A 19 22.01 -12.02 25.19
N LEU A 20 21.40 -12.36 24.05
CA LEU A 20 21.73 -11.68 22.80
C LEU A 20 21.00 -10.34 22.85
N PRO A 21 21.66 -9.18 23.01
CA PRO A 21 21.04 -7.94 22.61
C PRO A 21 21.05 -7.95 21.08
N ALA A 22 20.12 -8.68 20.48
CA ALA A 22 19.77 -8.52 19.08
C ALA A 22 19.02 -7.18 18.94
N CYS A 23 19.72 -6.07 19.21
CA CYS A 23 19.39 -4.79 18.61
C CYS A 23 19.71 -4.93 17.13
N GLN A 24 18.85 -5.63 16.39
CA GLN A 24 18.73 -5.43 14.96
C GLN A 24 18.24 -4.00 14.80
N ARG A 25 19.20 -3.08 14.67
CA ARG A 25 18.91 -1.74 14.18
C ARG A 25 18.16 -1.96 12.86
N PRO A 26 16.99 -1.34 12.66
CA PRO A 26 16.32 -1.41 11.39
C PRO A 26 17.32 -0.90 10.35
N GLU A 27 17.86 -1.83 9.56
CA GLU A 27 18.67 -1.49 8.40
C GLU A 27 17.73 -0.70 7.50
N GLU A 28 18.05 0.57 7.30
CA GLU A 28 17.25 1.40 6.42
C GLU A 28 17.34 0.77 5.02
N PRO A 29 16.21 0.38 4.40
CA PRO A 29 16.26 -0.45 3.21
C PRO A 29 17.05 0.28 2.13
N LEU A 30 18.01 -0.42 1.53
CA LEU A 30 18.70 0.10 0.37
C LEU A 30 17.68 0.41 -0.72
N ARG A 31 17.78 1.60 -1.33
CA ARG A 31 16.89 2.00 -2.42
C ARG A 31 16.97 0.99 -3.56
N PRO A 32 15.87 0.32 -3.94
CA PRO A 32 15.85 -0.62 -5.05
C PRO A 32 16.19 0.08 -6.37
N ALA A 33 16.92 -0.60 -7.27
CA ALA A 33 17.24 -0.07 -8.59
C ALA A 33 15.99 0.07 -9.48
N ASP A 34 14.96 -0.74 -9.21
CA ASP A 34 13.67 -0.78 -9.90
C ASP A 34 12.57 -0.08 -9.08
N LEU A 35 12.92 0.88 -8.22
CA LEU A 35 11.95 1.61 -7.41
C LEU A 35 10.95 2.36 -8.29
N VAL A 36 9.67 2.04 -8.11
CA VAL A 36 8.53 2.68 -8.78
C VAL A 36 8.31 4.07 -8.16
N PRO A 37 8.31 5.15 -8.96
CA PRO A 37 7.97 6.50 -8.50
C PRO A 37 6.61 6.57 -7.80
N ARG A 38 6.54 7.37 -6.73
CA ARG A 38 5.34 7.56 -5.90
C ARG A 38 4.04 7.77 -6.70
N PRO A 39 3.95 8.68 -7.70
CA PRO A 39 2.69 8.89 -8.43
C PRO A 39 2.25 7.65 -9.23
N GLN A 40 3.21 6.89 -9.76
CA GLN A 40 2.95 5.66 -10.51
C GLN A 40 2.46 4.55 -9.57
N LEU A 41 3.05 4.44 -8.37
CA LEU A 41 2.60 3.48 -7.36
C LEU A 41 1.19 3.81 -6.84
N VAL A 42 0.88 5.09 -6.60
CA VAL A 42 -0.48 5.55 -6.26
C VAL A 42 -1.49 5.11 -7.31
N GLY A 43 -1.21 5.37 -8.60
CA GLY A 43 -2.09 4.97 -9.70
C GLY A 43 -2.32 3.47 -9.76
N ALA A 44 -1.26 2.68 -9.58
CA ALA A 44 -1.36 1.23 -9.57
C ALA A 44 -2.16 0.69 -8.38
N LEU A 45 -1.97 1.23 -7.17
CA LEU A 45 -2.73 0.83 -5.99
C LEU A 45 -4.23 1.14 -6.15
N ILE A 46 -4.58 2.30 -6.70
CA ILE A 46 -5.97 2.65 -7.01
C ILE A 46 -6.58 1.61 -7.95
N ASP A 47 -5.89 1.27 -9.04
CA ASP A 47 -6.42 0.32 -10.03
C ASP A 47 -6.47 -1.13 -9.49
N LEU A 48 -5.53 -1.52 -8.63
CA LEU A 48 -5.55 -2.81 -7.93
C LEU A 48 -6.75 -2.93 -6.99
N HIS A 49 -7.03 -1.91 -6.17
CA HIS A 49 -8.18 -1.94 -5.27
C HIS A 49 -9.51 -1.93 -6.04
N LEU A 50 -9.60 -1.21 -7.16
CA LEU A 50 -10.77 -1.26 -8.03
C LEU A 50 -10.93 -2.63 -8.71
N LEU A 51 -9.82 -3.28 -9.07
CA LEU A 51 -9.83 -4.64 -9.60
C LEU A 51 -10.31 -5.63 -8.54
N GLU A 52 -9.78 -5.55 -7.32
CA GLU A 52 -10.17 -6.38 -6.18
C GLU A 52 -11.67 -6.26 -5.93
N ALA A 53 -12.18 -5.04 -5.75
CA ALA A 53 -13.61 -4.80 -5.56
C ALA A 53 -14.46 -5.34 -6.72
N ARG A 54 -13.99 -5.24 -7.98
CA ARG A 54 -14.72 -5.81 -9.14
C ARG A 54 -14.76 -7.33 -9.08
N VAL A 55 -13.66 -7.97 -8.71
CA VAL A 55 -13.55 -9.44 -8.61
C VAL A 55 -14.41 -9.96 -7.47
N GLU A 56 -14.41 -9.28 -6.32
CA GLU A 56 -15.26 -9.62 -5.18
C GLU A 56 -16.75 -9.52 -5.53
N ASN A 57 -17.15 -8.44 -6.23
CA ASN A 57 -18.53 -8.24 -6.68
C ASN A 57 -18.95 -9.19 -7.82
N ALA A 58 -18.04 -9.94 -8.42
CA ALA A 58 -18.37 -10.91 -9.46
C ALA A 58 -19.00 -12.21 -8.90
N ALA A 59 -19.07 -12.37 -7.57
CA ALA A 59 -19.68 -13.52 -6.89
C ALA A 59 -19.14 -14.90 -7.37
N LEU A 60 -17.85 -14.94 -7.73
CA LEU A 60 -17.18 -16.16 -8.17
C LEU A 60 -16.75 -17.03 -6.98
N LYS A 61 -16.56 -18.33 -7.22
CA LYS A 61 -15.90 -19.22 -6.25
C LYS A 61 -14.48 -18.73 -5.96
N PRO A 62 -13.92 -18.93 -4.75
CA PRO A 62 -12.62 -18.40 -4.36
C PRO A 62 -11.48 -18.67 -5.36
N ASP A 63 -11.39 -19.90 -5.88
CA ASP A 63 -10.36 -20.26 -6.86
C ASP A 63 -10.52 -19.51 -8.19
N SER A 64 -11.77 -19.37 -8.66
CA SER A 64 -12.09 -18.63 -9.87
C SER A 64 -11.87 -17.12 -9.71
N ALA A 65 -12.23 -16.56 -8.55
CA ALA A 65 -11.97 -15.17 -8.21
C ALA A 65 -10.45 -14.89 -8.19
N ARG A 66 -9.67 -15.77 -7.55
CA ARG A 66 -8.21 -15.67 -7.52
C ARG A 66 -7.60 -15.75 -8.92
N ALA A 67 -8.04 -16.71 -9.75
CA ALA A 67 -7.56 -16.85 -11.12
C ALA A 67 -7.87 -15.60 -11.97
N LEU A 68 -9.08 -15.05 -11.82
CA LEU A 68 -9.47 -13.81 -12.49
C LEU A 68 -8.62 -12.62 -12.03
N PHE A 69 -8.44 -12.45 -10.72
CA PHE A 69 -7.61 -11.37 -10.17
C PHE A 69 -6.18 -11.44 -10.71
N LEU A 70 -5.53 -12.60 -10.61
CA LEU A 70 -4.14 -12.77 -11.07
C LEU A 70 -3.99 -12.56 -12.59
N SER A 71 -4.98 -12.95 -13.38
CA SER A 71 -4.99 -12.67 -14.82
C SER A 71 -5.06 -11.16 -15.10
N GLN A 72 -5.97 -10.47 -14.42
CA GLN A 72 -6.24 -9.04 -14.63
C GLN A 72 -5.19 -8.13 -14.01
N GLN A 73 -4.55 -8.54 -12.90
CA GLN A 73 -3.45 -7.83 -12.26
C GLN A 73 -2.30 -7.56 -13.23
N LYS A 74 -2.00 -8.53 -14.13
CA LYS A 74 -0.99 -8.35 -15.18
C LYS A 74 -1.30 -7.17 -16.09
N ASN A 75 -2.58 -6.91 -16.36
CA ASN A 75 -3.00 -5.76 -17.16
C ASN A 75 -2.78 -4.45 -16.40
N VAL A 76 -3.06 -4.41 -15.10
CA VAL A 76 -2.77 -3.25 -14.24
C VAL A 76 -1.28 -2.94 -14.27
N PHE A 77 -0.43 -3.96 -14.04
CA PHE A 77 1.02 -3.80 -14.07
C PHE A 77 1.55 -3.34 -15.43
N ARG A 78 0.99 -3.85 -16.53
CA ARG A 78 1.33 -3.37 -17.88
C ARG A 78 0.96 -1.90 -18.09
N THR A 79 -0.24 -1.48 -17.68
CA THR A 79 -0.70 -0.09 -17.79
C THR A 79 0.25 0.87 -17.07
N HIS A 80 0.69 0.47 -15.88
CA HIS A 80 1.61 1.25 -15.07
C HIS A 80 3.09 0.93 -15.32
N ARG A 81 3.45 0.23 -16.41
CA ARG A 81 4.84 -0.10 -16.78
C ARG A 81 5.68 -0.64 -15.61
N MET A 82 5.11 -1.57 -14.85
CA MET A 82 5.74 -2.17 -13.68
C MET A 82 5.80 -3.69 -13.80
N THR A 83 6.76 -4.30 -13.12
CA THR A 83 6.83 -5.73 -12.89
C THR A 83 6.29 -6.06 -11.49
N ASP A 84 6.00 -7.34 -11.25
CA ASP A 84 5.65 -7.81 -9.91
C ASP A 84 6.77 -7.53 -8.90
N SER A 85 8.04 -7.74 -9.31
CA SER A 85 9.21 -7.45 -8.47
C SER A 85 9.32 -5.96 -8.14
N SER A 86 9.20 -5.07 -9.14
CA SER A 86 9.33 -3.63 -8.92
C SER A 86 8.23 -3.12 -7.99
N PHE A 87 7.01 -3.65 -8.11
CA PHE A 87 5.92 -3.34 -7.21
C PHE A 87 6.23 -3.78 -5.77
N GLN A 88 6.61 -5.06 -5.56
CA GLN A 88 6.92 -5.59 -4.24
C GLN A 88 8.10 -4.88 -3.56
N HIS A 89 9.16 -4.59 -4.32
CA HIS A 89 10.31 -3.83 -3.83
C HIS A 89 9.90 -2.41 -3.41
N SER A 90 9.05 -1.76 -4.20
CA SER A 90 8.59 -0.40 -3.92
C SER A 90 7.69 -0.33 -2.70
N VAL A 91 6.72 -1.24 -2.58
CA VAL A 91 5.84 -1.33 -1.40
C VAL A 91 6.68 -1.61 -0.14
N ARG A 92 7.65 -2.51 -0.22
CA ARG A 92 8.57 -2.78 0.89
C ARG A 92 9.40 -1.55 1.27
N TYR A 93 9.97 -0.87 0.27
CA TYR A 93 10.80 0.32 0.50
C TYR A 93 9.99 1.44 1.16
N TYR A 94 8.86 1.83 0.57
CA TYR A 94 7.99 2.87 1.12
C TYR A 94 7.33 2.49 2.45
N GLY A 95 7.15 1.19 2.72
CA GLY A 95 6.54 0.69 3.96
C GLY A 95 7.39 0.87 5.20
N VAL A 96 8.71 1.07 5.06
CA VAL A 96 9.63 1.26 6.19
C VAL A 96 10.45 2.54 6.10
N HIS A 97 10.58 3.13 4.91
CA HIS A 97 11.27 4.39 4.69
C HIS A 97 10.31 5.56 4.92
N GLY A 98 10.60 6.42 5.90
CA GLY A 98 9.92 7.71 6.09
C GLY A 98 8.43 7.67 6.43
N LYS A 99 7.80 6.48 6.52
CA LYS A 99 6.33 6.29 6.47
C LYS A 99 5.71 6.75 5.15
N ASP A 100 6.47 6.72 4.06
CA ASP A 100 6.02 7.17 2.75
C ASP A 100 4.79 6.38 2.26
N LEU A 101 4.68 5.09 2.64
CA LEU A 101 3.53 4.27 2.27
C LEU A 101 2.23 4.75 2.93
N ASP A 102 2.28 5.26 4.17
CA ASP A 102 1.10 5.83 4.83
C ASP A 102 0.61 7.06 4.06
N GLU A 103 1.52 7.94 3.65
CA GLU A 103 1.18 9.11 2.83
C GLU A 103 0.66 8.73 1.44
N ILE A 104 1.21 7.67 0.84
CA ILE A 104 0.70 7.10 -0.42
C ILE A 104 -0.74 6.65 -0.23
N TYR A 105 -1.03 5.93 0.86
CA TYR A 105 -2.38 5.44 1.15
C TYR A 105 -3.39 6.56 1.42
N VAL A 106 -2.99 7.67 2.05
CA VAL A 106 -3.85 8.87 2.17
C VAL A 106 -4.33 9.31 0.78
N VAL A 107 -3.42 9.44 -0.19
CA VAL A 107 -3.78 9.85 -1.55
C VAL A 107 -4.66 8.81 -2.26
N VAL A 108 -4.41 7.52 -2.03
CA VAL A 108 -5.23 6.44 -2.61
C VAL A 108 -6.66 6.50 -2.07
N VAL A 109 -6.83 6.62 -0.75
CA VAL A 109 -8.15 6.74 -0.09
C VAL A 109 -8.88 7.98 -0.59
N ASP A 110 -8.24 9.15 -0.56
CA ASP A 110 -8.83 10.40 -1.05
C ASP A 110 -9.30 10.29 -2.51
N SER A 111 -8.51 9.62 -3.35
CA SER A 111 -8.83 9.40 -4.76
C SER A 111 -10.06 8.49 -4.94
N LEU A 112 -10.18 7.44 -4.12
CA LEU A 112 -11.32 6.52 -4.16
C LEU A 112 -12.57 7.20 -3.61
N GLU A 113 -12.48 7.93 -2.49
CA GLU A 113 -13.59 8.70 -1.93
C GLU A 113 -14.11 9.73 -2.92
N HIS A 114 -13.22 10.44 -3.60
CA HIS A 114 -13.63 11.40 -4.62
C HIS A 114 -14.39 10.72 -5.76
N ARG A 115 -13.99 9.52 -6.18
CA ARG A 115 -14.73 8.73 -7.18
C ARG A 115 -16.11 8.32 -6.66
N VAL A 116 -16.21 7.89 -5.41
CA VAL A 116 -17.49 7.54 -4.77
C VAL A 116 -18.44 8.75 -4.73
N LYS A 117 -17.95 9.93 -4.31
CA LYS A 117 -18.75 11.18 -4.30
C LYS A 117 -19.25 11.58 -5.68
N ARG A 118 -18.53 11.23 -6.76
CA ARG A 118 -19.03 11.44 -8.12
C ARG A 118 -20.18 10.50 -8.49
N LEU A 119 -20.26 9.34 -7.87
CA LEU A 119 -21.30 8.33 -8.12
C LEU A 119 -22.50 8.49 -7.17
N ASP A 120 -22.46 9.46 -6.27
CA ASP A 120 -23.57 9.79 -5.38
C ASP A 120 -24.80 10.26 -6.20
N PRO A 121 -25.96 9.58 -6.11
CA PRO A 121 -27.16 9.97 -6.84
C PRO A 121 -27.72 11.34 -6.44
N THR A 122 -27.29 11.89 -5.30
CA THR A 122 -27.62 13.27 -4.88
C THR A 122 -26.70 14.31 -5.51
N ASN A 123 -25.64 13.90 -6.20
CA ASN A 123 -24.75 14.80 -6.93
C ASN A 123 -25.50 15.44 -8.10
N PRO A 124 -25.61 16.78 -8.18
CA PRO A 124 -26.39 17.45 -9.22
C PRO A 124 -25.89 17.22 -10.65
N ARG A 125 -24.68 16.66 -10.84
CA ARG A 125 -24.20 16.21 -12.16
C ARG A 125 -24.76 14.86 -12.63
N PHE A 126 -25.25 14.02 -11.71
CA PHE A 126 -25.68 12.64 -11.99
C PHE A 126 -27.06 12.31 -11.40
N GLY A 127 -27.70 13.25 -10.72
CA GLY A 127 -29.08 13.09 -10.24
C GLY A 127 -30.08 12.97 -11.40
N PRO A 128 -31.21 12.28 -11.19
CA PRO A 128 -32.27 12.21 -12.21
C PRO A 128 -32.72 13.63 -12.57
N SER A 129 -32.86 13.92 -13.86
CA SER A 129 -33.46 15.19 -14.30
C SER A 129 -34.90 15.21 -13.79
N ILE A 130 -35.14 15.91 -12.68
CA ILE A 130 -36.50 16.18 -12.19
C ILE A 130 -37.10 17.17 -13.20
N GLY A 131 -37.68 16.63 -14.27
CA GLY A 131 -38.50 17.37 -15.20
C GLY A 131 -39.65 17.99 -14.42
N HIS A 132 -39.61 19.31 -14.27
CA HIS A 132 -40.71 20.06 -13.67
C HIS A 132 -41.85 20.07 -14.69
N THR A 133 -42.89 19.27 -14.45
CA THR A 133 -44.18 19.42 -15.14
C THR A 133 -45.01 20.43 -14.35
N ASN A 134 -45.32 21.56 -14.99
CA ASN A 134 -46.27 22.57 -14.51
C ASN A 134 -47.68 22.00 -14.33
#